data_AF-A0A1G0GLE5-F1
#
_entry.id   AF-A0A1G0GLE5-F1
#
_cell.length_a   1.000
_cell.length_b   1.000
_cell.length_c   1.000
_cell.angle_alpha   90.00
_cell.angle_beta   90.00
_cell.angle_gamma   90.00
#
_symmetry.space_group_name_H-M   'P 1'
#
loop_
_entity.id
_entity.type
_entity.pdbx_description
1 polymer ?
#
loop_
_entity_poly.entity_id
_entity_poly.type
_entity_poly.pdbx_seq_one_letter_code
_entity_poly.pdbx_strand_id
1 'polypeptide(L)'
;MSNLYETLGILAGILALVGYIPYIYTTIRGKTRPNKATWIIWTVIGGLIAFSYLFEGDKNTIWLPLGYFIGPLVVAILSFRYGYSEWSKLDIACLVVGAISIIPWIISDNAIFTLLINVFIDATGAIPTVVKTYREPETEDFSAWTIFFIANTLELLAIEQWNLAAIYPIYLFILAASIVLFIVKGKLKKQL
;
A
#
# COMPACT_ATOMS: atom_id res chain seq x y z
N MET A 1 -2.78 29.85 -0.89
CA MET A 1 -2.83 28.66 0.00
C MET A 1 -2.80 27.35 -0.79
N SER A 2 -3.26 27.31 -2.05
CA SER A 2 -3.12 26.16 -2.98
C SER A 2 -1.70 25.57 -3.07
N ASN A 3 -0.68 26.43 -3.09
CA ASN A 3 0.70 25.99 -3.31
C ASN A 3 1.26 25.09 -2.18
N LEU A 4 0.79 25.23 -0.92
CA LEU A 4 1.28 24.39 0.17
C LEU A 4 0.73 22.96 0.08
N TYR A 5 -0.59 22.80 -0.06
CA TYR A 5 -1.24 21.50 -0.17
C TYR A 5 -0.73 20.71 -1.38
N GLU A 6 -0.59 21.38 -2.52
CA GLU A 6 0.00 20.81 -3.73
C GLU A 6 1.45 20.35 -3.51
N THR A 7 2.29 21.20 -2.89
CA THR A 7 3.68 20.83 -2.56
C THR A 7 3.73 19.62 -1.63
N LEU A 8 2.87 19.55 -0.61
CA LEU A 8 2.79 18.43 0.32
C LEU A 8 2.41 17.12 -0.41
N GLY A 9 1.42 17.16 -1.31
CA GLY A 9 1.02 16.00 -2.11
C GLY A 9 2.12 15.51 -3.06
N ILE A 10 2.83 16.43 -3.72
CA ILE A 10 3.98 16.08 -4.58
C ILE A 10 5.09 15.40 -3.75
N LEU A 11 5.44 15.98 -2.60
CA LEU A 11 6.45 15.39 -1.71
C LEU A 11 6.01 14.04 -1.16
N ALA A 12 4.73 13.88 -0.81
CA ALA A 12 4.16 12.61 -0.38
C ALA A 12 4.32 11.54 -1.47
N GLY A 13 3.96 11.85 -2.71
CA GLY A 13 4.12 10.94 -3.86
C GLY A 13 5.57 10.54 -4.10
N ILE A 14 6.50 11.51 -4.09
CA ILE A 14 7.94 11.23 -4.26
C ILE A 14 8.46 10.31 -3.15
N LEU A 15 8.13 10.60 -1.88
CA LEU A 15 8.56 9.78 -0.76
C LEU A 15 7.97 8.38 -0.82
N ALA A 16 6.70 8.24 -1.20
CA ALA A 16 6.07 6.93 -1.38
C ALA A 16 6.82 6.09 -2.42
N LEU A 17 7.27 6.69 -3.53
CA LEU A 17 8.08 5.97 -4.52
C LEU A 17 9.47 5.62 -4.00
N VAL A 18 10.11 6.55 -3.29
CA VAL A 18 11.43 6.34 -2.67
C VAL A 18 11.37 5.20 -1.63
N GLY A 19 10.25 5.02 -0.93
CA GLY A 19 10.07 3.93 0.05
C GLY A 19 10.23 2.52 -0.54
N TYR A 20 9.94 2.34 -1.83
CA TYR A 20 10.17 1.06 -2.51
C TYR A 20 11.65 0.73 -2.69
N ILE A 21 12.55 1.72 -2.76
CA ILE A 21 13.98 1.50 -2.97
C ILE A 21 14.60 0.65 -1.85
N PRO A 22 14.54 1.06 -0.55
CA PRO A 22 15.06 0.22 0.52
C PRO A 22 14.30 -1.10 0.61
N TYR A 23 12.97 -1.11 0.42
CA TYR A 23 12.16 -2.33 0.50
C TYR A 23 12.60 -3.39 -0.50
N ILE A 24 12.78 -3.01 -1.77
CA ILE A 24 13.24 -3.89 -2.85
C ILE A 24 14.68 -4.33 -2.58
N TYR A 25 15.56 -3.39 -2.19
CA TYR A 25 16.95 -3.70 -1.89
C TYR A 25 17.09 -4.75 -0.78
N THR A 26 16.39 -4.57 0.34
CA THR A 26 16.43 -5.51 1.47
C THR A 26 15.72 -6.82 1.16
N THR A 27 14.72 -6.82 0.28
CA THR A 27 14.07 -8.03 -0.23
C THR A 27 15.06 -8.88 -1.04
N ILE A 28 15.78 -8.29 -1.98
CA ILE A 28 16.80 -9.00 -2.78
C ILE A 28 17.94 -9.53 -1.89
N ARG A 29 18.26 -8.82 -0.80
CA ARG A 29 19.22 -9.26 0.22
C ARG A 29 18.68 -10.33 1.18
N GLY A 30 17.42 -10.74 1.05
CA GLY A 30 16.76 -11.74 1.90
C GLY A 30 16.47 -11.27 3.34
N LYS A 31 16.62 -9.98 3.62
CA LYS A 31 16.32 -9.38 4.94
C LYS A 31 14.82 -9.12 5.09
N THR A 32 14.19 -8.64 4.02
CA THR A 32 12.74 -8.44 3.94
C THR A 32 12.12 -9.62 3.21
N ARG A 33 11.01 -10.14 3.75
CA ARG A 33 10.29 -11.28 3.17
C ARG A 33 8.85 -10.86 2.90
N PRO A 34 8.57 -10.21 1.75
CA PRO A 34 7.22 -9.74 1.42
C PRO A 34 6.18 -10.87 1.42
N ASN A 35 4.94 -10.57 1.83
CA ASN A 35 3.84 -11.54 1.74
C ASN A 35 3.23 -11.50 0.33
N LYS A 36 3.17 -12.64 -0.35
CA LYS A 36 2.74 -12.71 -1.75
C LYS A 36 1.32 -12.19 -1.96
N ALA A 37 0.36 -12.56 -1.09
CA ALA A 37 -1.04 -12.14 -1.22
C ALA A 37 -1.19 -10.63 -1.16
N THR A 38 -0.58 -9.98 -0.16
CA THR A 38 -0.65 -8.52 -0.01
C THR A 38 -0.16 -7.81 -1.27
N TRP A 39 1.04 -8.16 -1.72
CA TRP A 39 1.66 -7.46 -2.83
C TRP A 39 0.92 -7.71 -4.15
N ILE A 40 0.37 -8.91 -4.36
CA ILE A 40 -0.48 -9.19 -5.53
C ILE A 40 -1.77 -8.34 -5.49
N ILE A 41 -2.44 -8.27 -4.33
CA ILE A 41 -3.68 -7.50 -4.21
C ILE A 41 -3.40 -6.01 -4.45
N TRP A 42 -2.36 -5.44 -3.84
CA TRP A 42 -1.97 -4.05 -4.07
C TRP A 42 -1.54 -3.78 -5.51
N THR A 43 -0.88 -4.73 -6.18
CA THR A 43 -0.62 -4.64 -7.62
C THR A 43 -1.91 -4.55 -8.42
N VAL A 44 -2.91 -5.39 -8.12
CA VAL A 44 -4.19 -5.38 -8.83
C VAL A 44 -4.92 -4.04 -8.61
N ILE A 45 -5.03 -3.58 -7.37
CA ILE A 45 -5.70 -2.30 -7.07
C ILE A 45 -4.96 -1.12 -7.71
N GLY A 46 -3.63 -1.06 -7.58
CA GLY A 46 -2.82 -0.03 -8.22
C GLY A 46 -3.01 -0.02 -9.74
N GLY A 47 -3.11 -1.21 -10.35
CA GLY A 47 -3.43 -1.39 -11.76
C GLY A 47 -4.82 -0.89 -12.14
N LEU A 48 -5.84 -1.18 -11.34
CA LEU A 48 -7.22 -0.68 -11.56
C LEU A 48 -7.28 0.84 -11.46
N ILE A 49 -6.59 1.45 -10.49
CA ILE A 49 -6.50 2.90 -10.34
C ILE A 49 -5.77 3.53 -11.54
N ALA A 50 -4.61 2.98 -11.92
CA ALA A 50 -3.86 3.46 -13.08
C ALA A 50 -4.66 3.33 -14.38
N PHE A 51 -5.40 2.22 -14.55
CA PHE A 51 -6.30 2.02 -15.67
C PHE A 51 -7.42 3.07 -15.67
N SER A 52 -8.08 3.32 -14.54
CA SER A 52 -9.12 4.36 -14.45
C SER A 52 -8.60 5.73 -14.89
N TYR A 53 -7.38 6.10 -14.47
CA TYR A 53 -6.72 7.34 -14.89
C TYR A 53 -6.41 7.40 -16.39
N LEU A 54 -6.12 6.27 -17.04
CA LEU A 54 -5.87 6.22 -18.50
C LEU A 54 -7.13 6.51 -19.32
N PHE A 55 -8.30 6.12 -18.82
CA PHE A 55 -9.57 6.24 -19.54
C PHE A 55 -10.38 7.48 -19.14
N GLU A 56 -10.29 7.92 -17.89
CA GLU A 56 -11.11 9.00 -17.33
C GLU A 56 -10.30 10.26 -16.95
N GLY A 57 -8.98 10.16 -16.79
CA GLY A 57 -8.14 11.20 -16.20
C GLY A 57 -7.30 12.03 -17.19
N ASP A 58 -6.77 13.15 -16.70
CA ASP A 58 -5.74 13.92 -17.40
C ASP A 58 -4.44 13.10 -17.45
N LYS A 59 -3.98 12.79 -18.67
CA LYS A 59 -2.76 12.01 -18.94
C LYS A 59 -1.51 12.61 -18.28
N ASN A 60 -1.53 13.89 -17.91
CA ASN A 60 -0.42 14.52 -17.19
C ASN A 60 -0.28 14.04 -15.74
N THR A 61 -1.34 13.49 -15.13
CA THR A 61 -1.37 13.07 -13.72
C THR A 61 -1.17 11.58 -13.50
N ILE A 62 -0.95 10.81 -14.57
CA ILE A 62 -0.87 9.34 -14.55
C ILE A 62 0.37 8.77 -13.83
N TRP A 63 1.44 9.56 -13.73
CA TRP A 63 2.74 9.07 -13.26
C TRP A 63 2.71 8.52 -11.82
N LEU A 64 1.91 9.12 -10.95
CA LEU A 64 1.76 8.68 -9.57
C LEU A 64 0.97 7.34 -9.48
N PRO A 65 -0.23 7.22 -10.08
CA PRO A 65 -0.92 5.92 -10.21
C PRO A 65 -0.04 4.81 -10.80
N LEU A 66 0.74 5.10 -11.84
CA LEU A 66 1.68 4.12 -12.41
C LEU A 66 2.75 3.70 -11.41
N GLY A 67 3.27 4.62 -10.61
CA GLY A 67 4.21 4.30 -9.54
C GLY A 67 3.60 3.39 -8.46
N TYR A 68 2.35 3.63 -8.09
CA TYR A 68 1.58 2.76 -7.19
C TYR A 68 1.21 1.41 -7.79
N PHE A 69 1.29 1.24 -9.10
CA PHE A 69 1.20 -0.07 -9.74
C PHE A 69 2.57 -0.77 -9.82
N ILE A 70 3.58 -0.07 -10.34
CA ILE A 70 4.91 -0.63 -10.63
C ILE A 70 5.64 -1.04 -9.34
N GLY A 71 5.59 -0.22 -8.29
CA GLY A 71 6.23 -0.53 -7.01
C GLY A 71 5.75 -1.87 -6.43
N PRO A 72 4.43 -2.01 -6.16
CA PRO A 72 3.86 -3.28 -5.73
C PRO A 72 4.09 -4.42 -6.70
N LEU A 73 4.00 -4.19 -8.02
CA LEU A 73 4.26 -5.24 -9.02
C LEU A 73 5.67 -5.82 -8.90
N VAL A 74 6.68 -4.96 -8.78
CA VAL A 74 8.08 -5.40 -8.60
C VAL A 74 8.21 -6.21 -7.31
N VAL A 75 7.63 -5.72 -6.22
CA VAL A 75 7.68 -6.43 -4.93
C VAL A 75 6.90 -7.76 -4.98
N ALA A 76 5.75 -7.80 -5.66
CA ALA A 76 4.97 -9.01 -5.87
C ALA A 76 5.79 -10.06 -6.63
N ILE A 77 6.45 -9.69 -7.73
CA ILE A 77 7.34 -10.58 -8.48
C ILE A 77 8.47 -11.08 -7.59
N LEU A 78 9.14 -10.18 -6.85
CA LEU A 78 10.22 -10.56 -5.93
C LEU A 78 9.74 -11.48 -4.80
N SER A 79 8.49 -11.33 -4.34
CA SER A 79 7.92 -12.12 -3.26
C SER A 79 7.78 -13.61 -3.59
N PHE A 80 7.75 -13.98 -4.87
CA PHE A 80 7.76 -15.39 -5.27
C PHE A 80 9.11 -16.06 -4.98
N ARG A 81 10.22 -15.31 -5.12
CA ARG A 81 11.58 -15.82 -4.89
C ARG A 81 12.11 -15.55 -3.48
N TYR A 82 11.80 -14.38 -2.93
CA TYR A 82 12.38 -13.87 -1.67
C TYR A 82 11.36 -13.68 -0.55
N GLY A 83 10.07 -13.82 -0.85
CA GLY A 83 8.99 -13.68 0.14
C GLY A 83 8.75 -14.94 0.96
N TYR A 84 7.70 -14.92 1.78
CA TYR A 84 7.28 -16.11 2.56
C TYR A 84 7.02 -17.30 1.63
N SER A 85 7.54 -18.49 1.94
CA SER A 85 7.41 -19.64 1.03
C SER A 85 6.00 -20.22 0.98
N GLU A 86 5.28 -20.17 2.09
CA GLU A 86 3.98 -20.82 2.24
C GLU A 86 2.81 -19.85 2.06
N TRP A 87 1.75 -20.34 1.43
CA TRP A 87 0.45 -19.68 1.40
C TRP A 87 -0.36 -20.10 2.61
N SER A 88 -0.64 -19.17 3.50
CA SER A 88 -1.51 -19.40 4.64
C SER A 88 -2.98 -19.40 4.22
N LYS A 89 -3.86 -19.99 5.05
CA LYS A 89 -5.31 -19.92 4.85
C LYS A 89 -5.81 -18.47 4.81
N LEU A 90 -5.17 -17.58 5.55
CA LEU A 90 -5.47 -16.15 5.56
C LEU A 90 -5.11 -15.50 4.21
N ASP A 91 -3.95 -15.83 3.65
CA ASP A 91 -3.53 -15.32 2.34
C ASP A 91 -4.53 -15.70 1.25
N ILE A 92 -4.97 -16.96 1.23
CA ILE A 92 -5.95 -17.47 0.27
C ILE A 92 -7.30 -16.79 0.48
N ALA A 93 -7.76 -16.64 1.73
CA ALA A 93 -9.01 -15.96 2.03
C ALA A 93 -8.99 -14.49 1.56
N CYS A 94 -7.90 -13.75 1.82
CA CYS A 94 -7.73 -12.38 1.35
C CYS A 94 -7.71 -12.28 -0.18
N LEU A 95 -7.04 -13.21 -0.87
CA LEU A 95 -7.05 -13.26 -2.33
C LEU A 95 -8.45 -13.52 -2.89
N VAL A 96 -9.19 -14.47 -2.32
CA VAL A 96 -10.55 -14.78 -2.76
C VAL A 96 -11.49 -13.59 -2.52
N VAL A 97 -11.45 -12.99 -1.33
CA VAL A 97 -12.26 -11.81 -1.00
C VAL A 97 -11.89 -10.62 -1.90
N GLY A 98 -10.60 -10.37 -2.11
CA GLY A 98 -10.12 -9.32 -3.01
C GLY A 98 -10.61 -9.53 -4.44
N ALA A 99 -10.49 -10.76 -4.97
CA ALA A 99 -10.96 -11.11 -6.31
C ALA A 99 -12.48 -10.95 -6.48
N ILE A 100 -13.28 -11.41 -5.51
CA ILE A 100 -14.74 -11.26 -5.54
C ILE A 100 -15.14 -9.79 -5.49
N SER A 101 -14.41 -8.97 -4.74
CA SER A 101 -14.68 -7.55 -4.57
C SER A 101 -14.42 -6.71 -5.83
N ILE A 102 -13.71 -7.26 -6.83
CA ILE A 102 -13.56 -6.62 -8.14
C ILE A 102 -14.90 -6.62 -8.91
N ILE A 103 -15.79 -7.58 -8.68
CA ILE A 103 -17.09 -7.65 -9.35
C ILE A 103 -17.94 -6.39 -9.07
N PRO A 104 -18.22 -6.01 -7.81
CA PRO A 104 -18.96 -4.79 -7.52
C PRO A 104 -18.21 -3.52 -7.95
N TRP A 105 -16.88 -3.56 -8.08
CA TRP A 105 -16.08 -2.46 -8.62
C TRP A 105 -16.37 -2.24 -10.11
N ILE A 106 -16.37 -3.30 -10.92
CA ILE A 106 -16.57 -3.23 -12.38
C ILE A 106 -17.98 -2.73 -12.74
N ILE A 107 -18.99 -3.12 -11.96
CA ILE A 107 -20.39 -2.75 -12.22
C ILE A 107 -20.80 -1.40 -11.61
N SER A 108 -19.88 -0.74 -10.89
CA SER A 108 -20.17 0.51 -10.19
C SER A 108 -19.97 1.73 -11.09
N ASP A 109 -21.05 2.47 -11.35
CA ASP A 109 -21.00 3.78 -12.00
C ASP A 109 -20.87 4.94 -11.00
N ASN A 110 -20.73 4.65 -9.70
CA ASN A 110 -20.70 5.66 -8.64
C ASN A 110 -19.29 5.80 -8.04
N ALA A 111 -18.69 6.98 -8.21
CA ALA A 111 -17.33 7.27 -7.75
C ALA A 111 -17.11 7.03 -6.23
N ILE A 112 -18.10 7.34 -5.39
CA ILE A 112 -18.01 7.12 -3.94
C ILE A 112 -18.04 5.61 -3.63
N PHE A 113 -18.92 4.86 -4.26
CA PHE A 113 -19.02 3.42 -4.06
C PHE A 113 -17.74 2.71 -4.53
N THR A 114 -17.21 3.10 -5.69
CA THR A 114 -15.92 2.63 -6.22
C THR A 114 -14.76 2.94 -5.28
N LEU A 115 -14.71 4.15 -4.69
CA LEU A 115 -13.71 4.51 -3.67
C LEU A 115 -13.80 3.59 -2.44
N LEU A 116 -15.00 3.36 -1.90
CA LEU A 116 -15.18 2.50 -0.73
C LEU A 116 -14.78 1.06 -1.01
N ILE A 117 -15.09 0.54 -2.20
CA ILE A 117 -14.63 -0.78 -2.63
C ILE A 117 -13.11 -0.82 -2.73
N ASN A 118 -12.47 0.17 -3.35
CA ASN A 118 -11.01 0.22 -3.44
C ASN A 118 -10.35 0.17 -2.04
N VAL A 119 -10.84 0.98 -1.11
CA VAL A 119 -10.35 0.98 0.29
C VAL A 119 -10.55 -0.39 0.93
N PHE A 120 -11.69 -1.05 0.69
CA PHE A 120 -11.98 -2.37 1.23
C PHE A 120 -11.06 -3.46 0.68
N ILE A 121 -10.82 -3.49 -0.64
CA ILE A 121 -9.91 -4.45 -1.28
C ILE A 121 -8.49 -4.19 -0.76
N ASP A 122 -8.09 -2.92 -0.65
CA ASP A 122 -6.74 -2.56 -0.21
C ASP A 122 -6.51 -2.98 1.24
N ALA A 123 -7.46 -2.68 2.12
CA ALA A 123 -7.44 -3.12 3.51
C ALA A 123 -7.40 -4.64 3.63
N THR A 124 -8.15 -5.35 2.77
CA THR A 124 -8.11 -6.83 2.71
C THR A 124 -6.73 -7.33 2.30
N GLY A 125 -6.10 -6.66 1.33
CA GLY A 125 -4.73 -6.92 0.89
C GLY A 125 -3.70 -6.64 1.99
N ALA A 126 -3.93 -5.66 2.85
CA ALA A 126 -3.02 -5.32 3.93
C ALA A 126 -2.99 -6.36 5.06
N ILE A 127 -4.10 -7.07 5.31
CA ILE A 127 -4.26 -7.99 6.45
C ILE A 127 -3.09 -9.00 6.59
N PRO A 128 -2.69 -9.75 5.54
CA PRO A 128 -1.60 -10.71 5.66
C PRO A 128 -0.29 -10.07 6.12
N THR A 129 0.06 -8.91 5.57
CA THR A 129 1.28 -8.19 5.95
C THR A 129 1.17 -7.65 7.37
N VAL A 130 0.04 -7.09 7.78
CA VAL A 130 -0.17 -6.61 9.16
C VAL A 130 -0.02 -7.75 10.18
N VAL A 131 -0.68 -8.89 9.93
CA VAL A 131 -0.61 -10.08 10.81
C VAL A 131 0.82 -10.62 10.87
N LYS A 132 1.50 -10.67 9.73
CA LYS A 132 2.88 -11.12 9.62
C LYS A 132 3.85 -10.20 10.35
N THR A 133 3.75 -8.89 10.16
CA THR A 133 4.57 -7.89 10.87
C THR A 133 4.37 -8.00 12.38
N TYR A 134 3.15 -8.24 12.84
CA TYR A 134 2.88 -8.43 14.27
C TYR A 134 3.58 -9.68 14.83
N ARG A 135 3.64 -10.79 14.06
CA ARG A 135 4.22 -12.06 14.50
C ARG A 135 5.74 -12.12 14.32
N GLU A 136 6.23 -11.66 13.17
CA GLU A 136 7.62 -11.76 12.70
C GLU A 136 8.11 -10.39 12.19
N PRO A 137 8.18 -9.37 13.07
CA PRO A 137 8.47 -7.97 12.71
C PRO A 137 9.81 -7.75 12.02
N GLU A 138 10.80 -8.63 12.23
CA GLU A 138 12.10 -8.58 11.55
C GLU A 138 12.03 -8.88 10.05
N THR A 139 10.90 -9.42 9.57
CA THR A 139 10.73 -9.78 8.16
C THR A 139 10.27 -8.60 7.29
N GLU A 140 10.03 -7.44 7.90
CA GLU A 140 9.70 -6.18 7.23
C GLU A 140 10.80 -5.12 7.41
N ASP A 141 11.02 -4.29 6.39
CA ASP A 141 12.05 -3.25 6.47
C ASP A 141 11.56 -2.00 7.20
N PHE A 142 12.22 -1.67 8.31
CA PHE A 142 11.86 -0.49 9.11
C PHE A 142 12.01 0.82 8.35
N SER A 143 13.08 0.97 7.55
CA SER A 143 13.36 2.22 6.85
C SER A 143 12.31 2.49 5.78
N ALA A 144 11.97 1.49 4.98
CA ALA A 144 10.91 1.56 3.98
C ALA A 144 9.56 1.93 4.60
N TRP A 145 9.13 1.22 5.64
CA TRP A 145 7.85 1.50 6.31
C TRP A 145 7.81 2.86 6.99
N THR A 146 8.95 3.35 7.49
CA THR A 146 9.05 4.72 8.02
C THR A 146 8.89 5.76 6.90
N ILE A 147 9.52 5.54 5.75
CA ILE A 147 9.35 6.43 4.59
C ILE A 147 7.90 6.42 4.12
N PHE A 148 7.26 5.25 4.01
CA PHE A 148 5.83 5.16 3.69
C PHE A 148 4.96 5.88 4.73
N PHE A 149 5.27 5.74 6.03
CA PHE A 149 4.54 6.44 7.08
C PHE A 149 4.65 7.96 6.95
N ILE A 150 5.86 8.48 6.71
CA ILE A 150 6.06 9.92 6.50
C ILE A 150 5.32 10.39 5.24
N ALA A 151 5.42 9.66 4.13
CA ALA A 151 4.71 9.95 2.89
C ALA A 151 3.19 10.04 3.11
N ASN A 152 2.59 9.04 3.76
CA ASN A 152 1.16 9.03 4.06
C ASN A 152 0.74 10.11 5.07
N THR A 153 1.64 10.53 5.96
CA THR A 153 1.39 11.68 6.84
C THR A 153 1.33 12.98 6.04
N LEU A 154 2.25 13.19 5.09
CA LEU A 154 2.23 14.36 4.22
C LEU A 154 0.99 14.36 3.32
N GLU A 155 0.59 13.20 2.79
CA GLU A 155 -0.64 13.06 1.99
C GLU A 155 -1.89 13.44 2.79
N LEU A 156 -1.98 13.00 4.06
CA LEU A 156 -3.08 13.37 4.94
C LEU A 156 -3.12 14.88 5.22
N LEU A 157 -1.95 15.52 5.35
CA LEU A 157 -1.83 16.98 5.54
C LEU A 157 -2.07 17.77 4.24
N ALA A 158 -1.98 17.12 3.07
CA ALA A 158 -2.25 17.72 1.77
C ALA A 158 -3.76 17.85 1.47
N ILE A 159 -4.64 17.29 2.30
CA ILE A 159 -6.10 17.36 2.12
C ILE A 159 -6.60 18.78 2.38
N GLU A 160 -7.00 19.48 1.31
CA GLU A 160 -7.61 20.82 1.40
C GLU A 160 -9.09 20.74 1.82
N GLN A 161 -9.84 19.77 1.29
CA GLN A 161 -11.27 19.59 1.56
C GLN A 161 -11.54 18.25 2.22
N TRP A 162 -11.99 18.29 3.48
CA TRP A 162 -12.36 17.10 4.24
C TRP A 162 -13.75 16.63 3.85
N ASN A 163 -13.80 15.71 2.89
CA ASN A 163 -14.99 14.98 2.47
C ASN A 163 -14.71 13.47 2.50
N LEU A 164 -15.63 12.66 1.97
CA LEU A 164 -15.51 11.20 2.02
C LEU A 164 -14.25 10.66 1.30
N ALA A 165 -13.67 11.40 0.35
CA ALA A 165 -12.41 11.04 -0.30
C ALA A 165 -11.23 10.92 0.68
N ALA A 166 -11.29 11.62 1.82
CA ALA A 166 -10.26 11.56 2.85
C ALA A 166 -10.11 10.17 3.50
N ILE A 167 -11.10 9.28 3.34
CA ILE A 167 -11.06 7.93 3.93
C ILE A 167 -9.84 7.12 3.50
N TYR A 168 -9.38 7.28 2.25
CA TYR A 168 -8.26 6.52 1.71
C TYR A 168 -6.91 6.98 2.27
N PRO A 169 -6.56 8.28 2.25
CA PRO A 169 -5.37 8.78 2.96
C PRO A 169 -5.35 8.46 4.46
N ILE A 170 -6.49 8.58 5.15
CA ILE A 170 -6.62 8.21 6.57
C ILE A 170 -6.28 6.74 6.77
N TYR A 171 -6.86 5.86 5.94
CA TYR A 171 -6.60 4.43 5.98
C TYR A 171 -5.11 4.11 5.76
N LEU A 172 -4.49 4.68 4.74
CA LEU A 172 -3.07 4.43 4.43
C LEU A 172 -2.15 4.94 5.54
N PHE A 173 -2.45 6.09 6.14
CA PHE A 173 -1.75 6.59 7.32
C PHE A 173 -1.83 5.60 8.49
N ILE A 174 -3.04 5.13 8.82
CA ILE A 174 -3.26 4.17 9.91
C ILE A 174 -2.53 2.85 9.63
N LEU A 175 -2.58 2.35 8.39
CA LEU A 175 -1.87 1.15 7.98
C LEU A 175 -0.36 1.28 8.18
N ALA A 176 0.24 2.33 7.61
CA ALA A 176 1.68 2.55 7.70
C ALA A 176 2.13 2.75 9.15
N ALA A 177 1.38 3.52 9.94
CA ALA A 177 1.62 3.70 11.37
C ALA A 177 1.57 2.36 12.12
N SER A 178 0.57 1.52 11.85
CA SER A 178 0.40 0.23 12.50
C SER A 178 1.58 -0.71 12.22
N ILE A 179 2.04 -0.75 10.98
CA ILE A 179 3.19 -1.58 10.60
C ILE A 179 4.48 -1.08 11.27
N VAL A 180 4.74 0.23 11.26
CA VAL A 180 5.90 0.82 11.95
C VAL A 180 5.86 0.50 13.46
N LEU A 181 4.69 0.65 14.10
CA LEU A 181 4.52 0.36 15.53
C LEU A 181 4.81 -1.12 15.85
N PHE A 182 4.35 -2.05 15.01
CA PHE A 182 4.63 -3.47 15.20
C PHE A 182 6.11 -3.80 15.03
N ILE A 183 6.78 -3.20 14.06
CA ILE A 183 8.24 -3.35 13.89
C ILE A 183 9.00 -2.84 15.11
N VAL A 184 8.67 -1.63 15.60
CA VAL A 184 9.33 -1.04 16.78
C VAL A 184 9.11 -1.89 18.03
N LYS A 185 7.87 -2.31 18.29
CA LYS A 185 7.54 -3.19 19.43
C LYS A 185 8.31 -4.51 19.36
N GLY A 186 8.45 -5.08 18.16
CA GLY A 186 9.26 -6.27 17.91
C GLY A 186 10.73 -6.10 18.24
N LYS A 187 11.32 -4.96 17.84
CA LYS A 187 12.72 -4.63 18.13
C LYS A 187 12.97 -4.46 19.63
N LEU A 188 12.09 -3.75 20.34
CA LEU A 188 12.21 -3.54 21.79
C LEU A 188 12.14 -4.86 22.58
N LYS A 189 11.24 -5.78 22.19
CA LYS A 189 11.11 -7.09 22.86
C LYS A 189 12.36 -7.97 22.71
N LYS A 190 13.15 -7.82 21.64
CA LYS A 190 14.40 -8.58 21.44
C LYS A 190 15.60 -8.01 22.22
N GLN A 191 15.48 -6.79 22.75
CA GLN A 191 16.54 -6.12 23.51
C GLN A 191 16.42 -6.32 25.03
N LEU A 192 15.27 -6.82 25.49
CA LEU A 192 14.98 -7.21 26.88
C LEU A 192 15.25 -8.71 27.07
#